data_AF-A0A8S3BL54-F1
#
_entry.id   AF-A0A8S3BL54-F1
#
_cell.length_a   1.000
_cell.length_b   1.000
_cell.length_c   1.000
_cell.angle_alpha   90.00
_cell.angle_beta   90.00
_cell.angle_gamma   90.00
#
_symmetry.space_group_name_H-M   'P 1'
#
loop_
_entity.id
_entity.type
_entity.pdbx_description
1 polymer ?
#
loop_
_entity_poly.entity_id
_entity_poly.type
_entity_poly.pdbx_seq_one_letter_code
_entity_poly.pdbx_strand_id
1 'polypeptide(L)'
;YDVDVVTINNVDNETTNYITVLNIDDVTLGSLKKENAKSTGRSILKYLYPNPGTNCKLSNIDKSLVDAIVYCAQNAHPSELTTKMKIKHAMSNYFGLLNYKRKIKSRILKKKARKE
;
A
#
# COMPACT_ATOMS: atom_id res chain seq x y z
N TYR A 1 -22.44 5.87 38.37
CA TYR A 1 -22.10 5.46 37.01
C TYR A 1 -20.62 5.67 36.85
N ASP A 2 -19.86 4.59 37.06
CA ASP A 2 -18.42 4.59 36.87
C ASP A 2 -18.13 4.63 35.37
N VAL A 3 -17.44 5.69 34.94
CA VAL A 3 -16.93 5.81 33.59
C VAL A 3 -15.57 5.16 33.61
N ASP A 4 -15.50 3.90 33.17
CA ASP A 4 -14.21 3.22 32.96
C ASP A 4 -13.39 4.03 31.96
N VAL A 5 -12.35 4.65 32.50
CA VAL A 5 -11.33 5.40 31.78
C VAL A 5 -10.73 4.48 30.73
N VAL A 6 -10.84 4.90 29.48
CA VAL A 6 -10.23 4.28 28.30
C VAL A 6 -8.77 3.93 28.62
N THR A 7 -8.48 2.63 28.73
CA THR A 7 -7.11 2.14 28.74
C THR A 7 -6.53 2.42 27.36
N ILE A 8 -5.85 3.57 27.21
CA ILE A 8 -4.99 3.87 26.08
C ILE A 8 -3.80 2.92 26.20
N ASN A 9 -3.94 1.72 25.63
CA ASN A 9 -2.81 0.83 25.43
C ASN A 9 -1.81 1.56 24.54
N ASN A 10 -0.58 1.72 25.05
CA ASN A 10 0.59 2.28 24.38
C ASN A 10 0.56 2.05 22.86
N VAL A 11 0.12 3.07 22.12
CA VAL A 11 0.43 3.15 20.70
C VAL A 11 1.86 3.68 20.69
N ASP A 12 2.83 2.78 20.49
CA ASP A 12 4.26 3.11 20.43
C ASP A 12 4.45 4.40 19.61
N ASN A 13 5.14 5.40 20.14
CA ASN A 13 5.35 6.71 19.50
C ASN A 13 5.93 6.62 18.07
N GLU A 14 6.51 5.47 17.69
CA GLU A 14 6.95 5.16 16.33
C GLU A 14 5.76 4.97 15.35
N THR A 15 4.68 4.32 15.79
CA THR A 15 3.44 4.09 15.01
C THR A 15 2.84 5.40 14.51
N THR A 16 2.79 6.39 15.39
CA THR A 16 2.21 7.71 15.15
C THR A 16 3.04 8.47 14.11
N ASN A 17 4.37 8.38 14.18
CA ASN A 17 5.26 8.97 13.17
C ASN A 17 5.06 8.35 11.78
N TYR A 18 4.91 7.04 11.66
CA TYR A 18 4.71 6.39 10.36
C TYR A 18 3.32 6.67 9.74
N ILE A 19 2.27 6.82 10.56
CA ILE A 19 0.93 7.19 10.10
C ILE A 19 0.87 8.67 9.70
N THR A 20 1.58 9.55 10.40
CA THR A 20 1.67 10.99 10.07
C THR A 20 2.39 11.21 8.74
N VAL A 21 3.40 10.39 8.43
CA VAL A 21 4.10 10.41 7.12
C VAL A 21 3.16 10.03 5.96
N LEU A 22 2.15 9.21 6.22
CA LEU A 22 1.25 8.69 5.18
C LEU A 22 0.02 9.58 4.92
N ASN A 23 -0.31 10.49 5.84
CA ASN A 23 -1.45 11.43 5.77
C ASN A 23 -2.74 10.80 5.20
N ILE A 24 -3.07 9.59 5.64
CA ILE A 24 -4.27 8.85 5.24
C ILE A 24 -5.40 9.25 6.18
N ASP A 25 -6.51 9.73 5.64
CA ASP A 25 -7.70 10.10 6.41
C ASP A 25 -8.40 8.86 7.00
N ASP A 26 -9.12 9.06 8.11
CA ASP A 26 -9.77 7.98 8.86
C ASP A 26 -10.79 7.19 8.04
N VAL A 27 -11.44 7.82 7.05
CA VAL A 27 -12.39 7.14 6.15
C VAL A 27 -11.65 6.15 5.25
N THR A 28 -10.54 6.58 4.65
CA THR A 28 -9.67 5.71 3.85
C THR A 28 -9.10 4.60 4.72
N LEU A 29 -8.64 4.89 5.94
CA LEU A 29 -8.14 3.88 6.88
C LEU A 29 -9.21 2.85 7.27
N GLY A 30 -10.45 3.29 7.50
CA GLY A 30 -11.59 2.41 7.79
C GLY A 30 -11.93 1.47 6.64
N SER A 31 -11.79 1.93 5.39
CA SER A 31 -11.97 1.07 4.20
C SER A 31 -10.86 0.04 4.05
N LEU A 32 -9.61 0.42 4.38
CA LEU A 32 -8.44 -0.44 4.32
C LEU A 32 -8.44 -1.57 5.36
N LYS A 33 -9.09 -1.36 6.51
CA LYS A 33 -9.30 -2.38 7.56
C LYS A 33 -10.30 -3.48 7.18
N LYS A 34 -11.07 -3.31 6.10
CA LYS A 34 -12.00 -4.35 5.61
C LYS A 34 -11.32 -5.37 4.69
N GLU A 35 -10.11 -5.07 4.22
CA GLU A 35 -9.32 -5.96 3.36
C GLU A 35 -8.45 -6.91 4.20
N ASN A 36 -7.54 -7.67 3.58
CA ASN A 36 -6.47 -8.38 4.30
C ASN A 36 -5.16 -7.59 4.23
N ALA A 37 -4.17 -7.91 5.07
CA ALA A 37 -2.91 -7.18 5.18
C ALA A 37 -2.17 -7.01 3.82
N LYS A 38 -2.23 -8.02 2.94
CA LYS A 38 -1.62 -7.94 1.59
C LYS A 38 -2.33 -6.93 0.70
N SER A 39 -3.65 -6.89 0.74
CA SER A 39 -4.47 -5.96 -0.02
C SER A 39 -4.35 -4.55 0.56
N THR A 40 -4.40 -4.40 1.88
CA THR A 40 -4.20 -3.11 2.57
C THR A 40 -2.87 -2.46 2.16
N GLY A 41 -1.75 -3.18 2.23
CA GLY A 41 -0.45 -2.63 1.82
C GLY A 41 -0.41 -2.21 0.33
N ARG A 42 -1.13 -2.93 -0.54
CA ARG A 42 -1.25 -2.59 -1.96
C ARG A 42 -2.16 -1.38 -2.20
N SER A 43 -3.25 -1.28 -1.45
CA SER A 43 -4.24 -0.22 -1.54
C SER A 43 -3.66 1.10 -1.04
N ILE A 44 -2.90 1.09 0.06
CA ILE A 44 -2.11 2.25 0.52
C ILE A 44 -1.11 2.67 -0.56
N LEU A 45 -0.34 1.72 -1.11
CA LEU A 45 0.63 2.03 -2.16
C LEU A 45 -0.04 2.64 -3.41
N LYS A 46 -1.22 2.13 -3.80
CA LYS A 46 -2.00 2.67 -4.91
C LYS A 46 -2.53 4.08 -4.63
N TYR A 47 -2.88 4.37 -3.37
CA TYR A 47 -3.32 5.68 -2.95
C TYR A 47 -2.18 6.71 -3.05
N LEU A 48 -0.98 6.36 -2.58
CA LEU A 48 0.21 7.23 -2.66
C LEU A 48 0.75 7.38 -4.08
N TYR A 49 0.65 6.31 -4.88
CA TYR A 49 1.14 6.27 -6.26
C TYR A 49 0.00 5.89 -7.20
N PRO A 50 -0.99 6.78 -7.44
CA PRO A 50 -2.14 6.47 -8.29
C PRO A 50 -1.74 6.36 -9.76
N ASN A 51 -0.65 7.03 -10.16
CA ASN A 51 -0.16 7.04 -11.53
C ASN A 51 1.38 6.97 -11.57
N PRO A 52 1.98 5.84 -11.15
CA PRO A 52 3.43 5.73 -11.04
C PRO A 52 4.08 5.77 -12.42
N GLY A 53 5.31 6.30 -12.53
CA GLY A 53 6.02 6.37 -13.81
C GLY A 53 6.19 5.01 -14.51
N THR A 54 6.49 5.04 -15.81
CA THR A 54 6.84 3.82 -16.56
C THR A 54 8.09 3.19 -15.96
N ASN A 55 8.09 1.88 -15.71
CA ASN A 55 9.17 1.15 -15.02
C ASN A 55 9.35 1.48 -13.54
N CYS A 56 8.40 2.16 -12.90
CA CYS A 56 8.40 2.28 -11.44
C CYS A 56 8.38 0.89 -10.80
N LYS A 57 9.23 0.68 -9.81
CA LYS A 57 9.33 -0.56 -9.00
C LYS A 57 9.27 -0.19 -7.53
N LEU A 58 8.93 -1.16 -6.69
CA LEU A 58 8.93 -0.98 -5.25
C LEU A 58 10.31 -0.59 -4.71
N SER A 59 11.38 -1.09 -5.34
CA SER A 59 12.77 -0.74 -4.99
C SER A 59 13.16 0.71 -5.32
N ASN A 60 12.34 1.44 -6.07
CA ASN A 60 12.57 2.86 -6.35
C ASN A 60 11.95 3.79 -5.30
N ILE A 61 11.15 3.24 -4.39
CA ILE A 61 10.50 3.98 -3.32
C ILE A 61 11.43 3.97 -2.10
N ASP A 62 11.42 5.07 -1.34
CA ASP A 62 12.16 5.14 -0.08
C ASP A 62 11.78 3.94 0.81
N LYS A 63 12.82 3.26 1.29
CA LYS A 63 12.69 2.11 2.18
C LYS A 63 11.90 2.47 3.44
N SER A 64 12.07 3.68 3.98
CA SER A 64 11.34 4.17 5.14
C SER A 64 9.82 4.17 4.90
N LEU A 65 9.40 4.64 3.73
CA LEU A 65 8.00 4.67 3.32
C LEU A 65 7.44 3.26 3.09
N VAL A 66 8.22 2.38 2.46
CA VAL A 66 7.81 0.98 2.27
C VAL A 66 7.62 0.27 3.60
N ASP A 67 8.55 0.47 4.55
CA ASP A 67 8.45 -0.12 5.88
C ASP A 67 7.27 0.48 6.68
N ALA A 68 6.98 1.77 6.53
CA ALA A 68 5.80 2.43 7.07
C ALA A 68 4.49 1.78 6.59
N ILE A 69 4.37 1.55 5.28
CA ILE A 69 3.17 0.93 4.68
C ILE A 69 2.99 -0.50 5.18
N VAL A 70 4.09 -1.27 5.25
CA VAL A 70 4.07 -2.64 5.77
C VAL A 70 3.62 -2.66 7.22
N TYR A 71 4.17 -1.76 8.03
CA TYR A 71 3.82 -1.62 9.43
C TYR A 71 2.34 -1.25 9.61
N CYS A 72 1.82 -0.30 8.84
CA CYS A 72 0.40 0.05 8.85
C CYS A 72 -0.50 -1.14 8.47
N ALA A 73 -0.12 -1.90 7.44
CA ALA A 73 -0.88 -3.07 7.00
C ALA A 73 -0.89 -4.20 8.04
N GLN A 74 0.20 -4.39 8.79
CA GLN A 74 0.25 -5.37 9.88
C GLN A 74 -0.60 -4.93 11.08
N ASN A 75 -0.54 -3.65 11.47
CA ASN A 75 -1.33 -3.13 12.59
C ASN A 75 -2.82 -2.99 12.28
N ALA A 76 -3.19 -2.83 11.01
CA ALA A 76 -4.59 -2.90 10.60
C ALA A 76 -5.18 -4.32 10.77
N HIS A 77 -4.33 -5.35 10.73
CA HIS A 77 -4.72 -6.77 10.74
C HIS A 77 -3.85 -7.57 11.73
N PRO A 78 -3.87 -7.24 13.03
CA PRO A 78 -2.98 -7.85 14.02
C PRO A 78 -3.23 -9.35 14.20
N SER A 79 -4.44 -9.83 13.89
CA SER A 79 -4.83 -11.24 13.92
C SER A 79 -4.39 -12.03 12.69
N GLU A 80 -3.96 -11.37 11.60
CA GLU A 80 -3.54 -12.04 10.37
C GLU A 80 -2.04 -12.37 10.44
N LEU A 81 -1.70 -13.66 10.34
CA LEU A 81 -0.32 -14.18 10.29
C LEU A 81 0.34 -13.92 8.92
N THR A 82 0.33 -12.66 8.49
CA THR A 82 0.90 -12.20 7.23
C THR A 82 2.28 -11.58 7.47
N THR A 83 3.29 -12.15 6.82
CA THR A 83 4.68 -11.71 6.95
C THR A 83 4.94 -10.42 6.17
N LYS A 84 5.88 -9.61 6.66
CA LYS A 84 6.38 -8.42 5.95
C LYS A 84 6.73 -8.72 4.49
N MET A 85 7.31 -9.90 4.22
CA MET A 85 7.67 -10.37 2.88
C MET A 85 6.44 -10.52 1.97
N LYS A 86 5.33 -11.10 2.47
CA LYS A 86 4.10 -11.26 1.69
C LYS A 86 3.47 -9.91 1.32
N ILE A 87 3.52 -8.94 2.23
CA ILE A 87 3.01 -7.58 1.98
C ILE A 87 3.89 -6.88 0.93
N LYS A 88 5.22 -6.89 1.11
CA LYS A 88 6.16 -6.34 0.11
C LYS A 88 6.02 -7.01 -1.26
N HIS A 89 5.78 -8.31 -1.31
CA HIS A 89 5.52 -9.03 -2.57
C HIS A 89 4.23 -8.55 -3.24
N ALA A 90 3.13 -8.39 -2.49
CA ALA A 90 1.88 -7.85 -3.02
C ALA A 90 2.04 -6.42 -3.56
N MET A 91 2.80 -5.57 -2.86
CA MET A 91 3.16 -4.23 -3.29
C MET A 91 4.01 -4.24 -4.59
N SER A 92 5.00 -5.12 -4.68
CA SER A 92 5.83 -5.26 -5.89
C SER A 92 5.02 -5.74 -7.09
N ASN A 93 4.08 -6.68 -6.88
CA ASN A 93 3.21 -7.20 -7.93
C ASN A 93 2.31 -6.13 -8.55
N TYR A 94 1.90 -5.12 -7.77
CA TYR A 94 1.14 -3.98 -8.29
C TYR A 94 1.89 -3.24 -9.41
N PHE A 95 3.16 -2.90 -9.17
CA PHE A 95 4.01 -2.27 -10.19
C PHE A 95 4.28 -3.20 -11.37
N GLY A 96 4.51 -4.49 -11.11
CA GLY A 96 4.69 -5.49 -12.17
C GLY A 96 3.50 -5.55 -13.13
N LEU A 97 2.28 -5.62 -12.59
CA LEU A 97 1.04 -5.65 -13.37
C LEU A 97 0.81 -4.35 -14.15
N LEU A 98 1.10 -3.19 -13.55
CA LEU A 98 0.99 -1.91 -14.24
C LEU A 98 1.93 -1.81 -15.45
N ASN A 99 3.20 -2.18 -15.26
CA ASN A 99 4.18 -2.17 -16.34
C ASN A 99 3.82 -3.16 -17.45
N TYR A 100 3.29 -4.34 -17.09
CA TYR A 100 2.80 -5.31 -18.05
C TYR A 100 1.63 -4.76 -18.91
N LYS A 101 0.62 -4.15 -18.28
CA LYS A 101 -0.52 -3.53 -18.98
C LYS A 101 -0.07 -2.42 -19.94
N ARG A 102 0.87 -1.58 -19.52
CA ARG A 102 1.45 -0.52 -20.37
C ARG A 102 2.17 -1.09 -21.58
N LYS A 103 2.97 -2.15 -21.40
CA LYS A 103 3.68 -2.84 -22.49
C LYS A 103 2.71 -3.40 -23.53
N ILE A 104 1.59 -3.99 -23.10
CA ILE A 104 0.53 -4.46 -24.00
C ILE A 104 -0.09 -3.29 -24.76
N LYS A 105 -0.49 -2.21 -24.06
CA LYS A 105 -1.10 -1.02 -24.69
C LYS A 105 -0.18 -0.42 -25.75
N SER A 106 1.11 -0.30 -25.46
CA SER A 106 2.12 0.18 -26.42
C SER A 106 2.21 -0.71 -27.67
N ARG A 107 2.21 -2.04 -27.52
CA ARG A 107 2.22 -2.98 -28.65
C ARG A 107 0.97 -2.86 -29.52
N ILE A 108 -0.20 -2.69 -28.93
CA ILE A 108 -1.46 -2.52 -29.65
C ILE A 108 -1.42 -1.23 -30.49
N LEU A 109 -0.99 -0.11 -29.89
CA LEU A 109 -0.88 1.17 -30.57
C LEU A 109 0.09 1.10 -31.76
N LYS A 110 1.28 0.47 -31.58
CA LYS A 110 2.24 0.24 -32.67
C LYS A 110 1.69 -0.64 -33.80
N LYS A 111 0.82 -1.60 -33.49
CA LYS A 111 0.16 -2.43 -34.52
C LYS A 111 -0.88 -1.65 -35.31
N LYS A 112 -1.61 -0.73 -34.67
CA LYS A 112 -2.59 0.15 -35.34
C LYS A 112 -1.91 1.11 -36.30
N ALA A 113 -0.87 1.80 -35.84
CA ALA A 113 -0.10 2.77 -36.64
C ALA A 113 0.67 2.18 -37.84
N ARG A 114 0.72 0.86 -38.01
CA ARG A 114 1.31 0.19 -39.18
C ARG A 114 0.28 -0.22 -40.24
N LYS A 115 -1.01 -0.11 -39.91
CA LYS A 115 -2.13 -0.46 -40.80
C LYS A 115 -2.76 0.78 -41.46
N GLU A 116 -2.47 1.96 -40.93
CA GLU A 116 -2.68 3.26 -41.56
C GLU A 116 -1.44 3.58 -42.43
#